data_AF-A0A0C2ZU15-F1
#
_entry.id   AF-A0A0C2ZU15-F1
#
_cell.length_a   1.000
_cell.length_b   1.000
_cell.length_c   1.000
_cell.angle_alpha   90.00
_cell.angle_beta   90.00
_cell.angle_gamma   90.00
#
_symmetry.space_group_name_H-M   'P 1'
#
loop_
_entity.id
_entity.type
_entity.pdbx_description
1 polymer ?
#
loop_
_entity_poly.entity_id
_entity_poly.type
_entity_poly.pdbx_seq_one_letter_code
_entity_poly.pdbx_strand_id
1 'polypeptide(L)'
;MIIVSAILFCPEEERPRIIAIQCCEPQCPSMDTCPQPVINFPDGQAESIIVAHGLNDRQLHYPLQLWYSPTASSRGAPINRPINQMIVGSEAKQWHDMVVVLKFSGSRRRGYSHASLNDLPDLAAYFLACKSK
;
A
#
# COMPACT_ATOMS: atom_id res chain seq x y z
N MET A 1 -8.14 4.77 19.08
CA MET A 1 -8.49 4.17 17.77
C MET A 1 -8.72 5.29 16.77
N ILE A 2 -8.10 5.21 15.59
CA ILE A 2 -8.30 6.20 14.52
C ILE A 2 -8.83 5.51 13.26
N ILE A 3 -9.60 6.23 12.45
CA ILE A 3 -10.07 5.76 11.14
C ILE A 3 -9.47 6.68 10.08
N VAL A 4 -8.80 6.10 9.09
CA VAL A 4 -8.18 6.84 7.99
C VAL A 4 -8.62 6.29 6.64
N SER A 5 -8.53 7.14 5.62
CA SER A 5 -8.76 6.73 4.24
C SER A 5 -7.52 6.04 3.69
N ALA A 6 -7.69 4.88 3.08
CA ALA A 6 -6.66 4.11 2.38
C ALA A 6 -7.05 3.89 0.92
N ILE A 7 -6.07 3.63 0.06
CA ILE A 7 -6.32 3.24 -1.33
C ILE A 7 -6.30 1.71 -1.40
N LEU A 8 -7.39 1.12 -1.88
CA LEU A 8 -7.49 -0.32 -2.14
C LEU A 8 -7.31 -0.58 -3.64
N PHE A 9 -6.34 -1.42 -3.96
CA PHE A 9 -6.20 -2.06 -5.25
C PHE A 9 -6.76 -3.48 -5.12
N CYS A 10 -8.03 -3.68 -5.51
CA CYS A 10 -8.69 -4.97 -5.47
C CYS A 10 -8.47 -5.72 -6.80
N PRO A 11 -8.08 -7.01 -6.80
CA PRO A 11 -7.76 -7.72 -8.04
C PRO A 11 -8.95 -7.87 -8.99
N GLU A 12 -10.19 -7.85 -8.48
CA GLU A 12 -11.40 -7.98 -9.29
C GLU A 12 -11.94 -6.65 -9.82
N GLU A 13 -11.41 -5.52 -9.36
CA GLU A 13 -11.84 -4.19 -9.78
C GLU A 13 -10.95 -3.67 -10.91
N GLU A 14 -11.44 -2.74 -11.73
CA GLU A 14 -10.63 -2.11 -12.79
C GLU A 14 -9.81 -0.92 -12.28
N ARG A 15 -10.31 -0.24 -11.26
CA ARG A 15 -9.71 1.00 -10.73
C ARG A 15 -9.53 0.90 -9.23
N PRO A 16 -8.48 1.54 -8.67
CA PRO A 16 -8.35 1.64 -7.22
C PRO A 16 -9.47 2.50 -6.63
N ARG A 17 -9.87 2.22 -5.40
CA ARG A 17 -10.88 2.99 -4.67
C ARG A 17 -10.43 3.36 -3.27
N ILE A 18 -11.08 4.37 -2.70
CA ILE A 18 -10.85 4.76 -1.30
C ILE A 18 -11.69 3.89 -0.38
N ILE A 19 -11.06 3.35 0.67
CA ILE A 19 -11.72 2.61 1.76
C ILE A 19 -11.37 3.23 3.11
N ALA A 20 -12.21 3.00 4.12
CA ALA A 20 -11.90 3.34 5.50
C ALA A 20 -11.16 2.19 6.17
N ILE A 21 -10.02 2.47 6.80
CA ILE A 21 -9.24 1.51 7.59
C ILE A 21 -9.21 1.97 9.04
N GLN A 22 -9.52 1.04 9.94
CA GLN A 22 -9.33 1.23 11.36
C GLN A 22 -7.87 0.97 11.72
N CYS A 23 -7.27 1.86 12.49
CA CYS A 23 -5.96 1.67 13.08
C CYS A 23 -6.05 1.60 14.60
N CYS A 24 -5.48 0.53 15.16
CA CYS A 24 -5.39 0.31 16.58
C CYS A 24 -4.12 0.96 17.12
N GLU A 25 -4.24 1.60 18.29
CA GLU A 25 -3.08 2.11 19.01
C GLU A 25 -2.23 0.92 19.51
N PRO A 26 -0.90 1.04 19.46
CA PRO A 26 -0.01 0.01 19.97
C PRO A 26 -0.23 -0.18 21.48
N GLN A 27 -0.31 -1.44 21.93
CA GLN A 27 -0.62 -1.80 23.32
C GLN A 27 0.49 -1.39 24.33
N CYS A 28 1.68 -1.02 23.83
CA CYS A 28 2.81 -0.55 24.64
C CYS A 28 3.16 0.91 24.27
N PRO A 29 2.91 1.89 25.17
CA PRO A 29 3.19 3.32 24.92
C PRO A 29 4.68 3.70 25.03
N SER A 30 5.59 2.75 25.30
CA SER A 30 7.02 3.03 25.51
C SER A 30 7.82 3.28 24.23
N MET A 31 7.21 3.18 23.06
CA MET A 31 7.85 3.43 21.77
C MET A 31 6.93 4.32 20.94
N ASP A 32 7.48 5.40 20.37
CA ASP A 32 6.85 6.27 19.36
C ASP A 32 6.40 5.44 18.12
N THR A 33 5.34 4.65 18.27
CA THR A 33 4.95 3.61 17.32
C THR A 33 3.74 4.07 16.52
N CYS A 34 3.83 3.93 15.20
CA CYS A 34 2.71 4.19 14.30
C CYS A 34 1.54 3.25 14.68
N PRO A 35 0.28 3.72 14.67
CA PRO A 35 -0.88 2.85 14.81
C PRO A 35 -0.82 1.66 13.84
N GLN A 36 -1.29 0.50 14.28
CA GLN A 36 -1.32 -0.71 13.45
C GLN A 36 -2.65 -0.77 12.68
N PRO A 37 -2.66 -0.81 11.34
CA PRO A 37 -3.90 -0.93 10.57
C PRO A 37 -4.48 -2.35 10.70
N VAL A 38 -5.80 -2.43 10.82
CA VAL A 38 -6.54 -3.71 10.82
C VAL A 38 -6.89 -4.04 9.38
N ILE A 39 -6.11 -4.93 8.77
CA ILE A 39 -6.27 -5.39 7.38
C ILE A 39 -6.31 -6.91 7.39
N ASN A 40 -7.36 -7.50 6.81
CA ASN A 40 -7.52 -8.94 6.77
C ASN A 40 -7.13 -9.49 5.39
N PHE A 41 -5.99 -10.16 5.31
CA PHE A 41 -5.58 -10.89 4.10
C PHE A 41 -6.09 -12.33 4.15
N PRO A 42 -6.48 -12.94 3.02
CA PRO A 42 -7.06 -14.29 3.00
C PRO A 42 -6.20 -15.38 3.64
N ASP A 43 -4.88 -15.24 3.60
CA ASP A 43 -3.90 -16.16 4.18
C ASP A 43 -3.43 -15.76 5.59
N GLY A 44 -3.96 -14.67 6.14
CA GLY A 44 -3.55 -14.13 7.43
C GLY A 44 -2.11 -13.59 7.47
N GLN A 45 -1.40 -13.56 6.34
CA GLN A 45 -0.05 -13.01 6.26
C GLN A 45 -0.08 -11.65 5.58
N ALA A 46 0.62 -10.70 6.18
CA ALA A 46 0.75 -9.35 5.66
C ALA A 46 2.18 -8.87 5.84
N GLU A 47 2.75 -8.35 4.76
CA GLU A 47 3.99 -7.59 4.77
C GLU A 47 3.70 -6.15 4.35
N SER A 48 4.65 -5.25 4.64
CA SER A 48 4.52 -3.87 4.22
C SER A 48 5.80 -3.30 3.64
N ILE A 49 5.64 -2.38 2.67
CA ILE A 49 6.73 -1.65 2.03
C ILE A 49 6.46 -0.15 2.19
N ILE A 50 7.52 0.59 2.51
CA ILE A 50 7.47 2.05 2.61
C ILE A 50 7.93 2.66 1.29
N VAL A 51 7.03 3.38 0.64
CA VAL A 51 7.32 4.20 -0.53
C VAL A 51 7.69 5.58 -0.05
N ALA A 52 8.99 5.85 -0.03
CA ALA A 52 9.55 7.14 0.38
C ALA A 52 9.85 8.08 -0.81
N HIS A 53 9.90 7.54 -2.02
CA HIS A 53 10.14 8.29 -3.25
C HIS A 53 9.02 8.01 -4.25
N GLY A 54 8.57 9.06 -4.91
CA GLY A 54 7.51 9.00 -5.90
C GLY A 54 8.00 9.29 -7.32
N LEU A 55 7.18 10.00 -8.09
CA LEU A 55 7.50 10.35 -9.47
C LEU A 55 8.81 11.16 -9.54
N ASN A 56 9.65 10.85 -10.53
CA ASN A 56 10.98 11.46 -10.72
C ASN A 56 11.91 11.33 -9.51
N ASP A 57 11.79 10.25 -8.74
CA ASP A 57 12.58 9.98 -7.53
C ASP A 57 12.44 11.08 -6.45
N ARG A 58 11.34 11.85 -6.50
CA ARG A 58 11.08 12.91 -5.51
C ARG A 58 10.79 12.29 -4.16
N GLN A 59 11.52 12.71 -3.13
CA GLN A 59 11.22 12.35 -1.75
C GLN A 59 9.83 12.84 -1.33
N LEU A 60 9.01 11.91 -0.81
CA LEU A 60 7.67 12.21 -0.34
C LEU A 60 7.71 12.84 1.05
N HIS A 61 7.08 14.00 1.21
CA HIS A 61 6.85 14.61 2.53
C HIS A 61 6.03 13.69 3.45
N TYR A 62 5.11 12.95 2.84
CA TYR A 62 4.22 12.00 3.46
C TYR A 62 4.40 10.65 2.77
N PRO A 63 5.33 9.81 3.24
CA PRO A 63 5.55 8.50 2.64
C PRO A 63 4.28 7.65 2.65
N LEU A 64 4.18 6.72 1.71
CA LEU A 64 3.09 5.77 1.63
C LEU A 64 3.54 4.41 2.18
N GLN A 65 2.62 3.67 2.78
CA GLN A 65 2.84 2.30 3.21
C GLN A 65 1.92 1.37 2.46
N LEU A 66 2.50 0.53 1.61
CA LEU A 66 1.80 -0.58 0.97
C LEU A 66 1.73 -1.76 1.92
N TRP A 67 0.58 -2.40 1.98
CA TRP A 67 0.35 -3.69 2.62
C TRP A 67 -0.06 -4.71 1.57
N TYR A 68 0.55 -5.90 1.62
CA TYR A 68 0.31 -6.98 0.67
C TYR A 68 0.51 -8.35 1.33
N SER A 69 0.00 -9.40 0.70
CA SER A 69 0.30 -10.78 1.11
C SER A 69 1.55 -11.30 0.38
N PRO A 70 2.61 -11.73 1.09
CA PRO A 70 3.83 -12.21 0.46
C PRO A 70 3.66 -13.56 -0.26
N THR A 71 2.66 -14.35 0.13
CA THR A 71 2.41 -15.68 -0.45
C THR A 71 1.37 -15.67 -1.57
N ALA A 72 0.82 -14.50 -1.91
CA ALA A 72 -0.26 -14.34 -2.90
C ALA A 72 0.07 -15.00 -4.24
N SER A 73 1.28 -14.78 -4.77
CA SER A 73 1.69 -15.34 -6.05
C SER A 73 1.85 -16.87 -5.98
N SER A 74 2.52 -17.40 -4.93
CA SER A 74 2.75 -18.84 -4.79
C SER A 74 1.46 -19.64 -4.56
N ARG A 75 0.41 -19.01 -4.02
CA ARG A 75 -0.91 -19.64 -3.86
C ARG A 75 -1.82 -19.54 -5.09
N GLY A 76 -1.36 -18.92 -6.18
CA GLY A 76 -2.18 -18.70 -7.38
C GLY A 76 -3.32 -17.69 -7.16
N ALA A 77 -3.14 -16.69 -6.29
CA ALA A 77 -4.09 -15.59 -6.16
C ALA A 77 -4.19 -14.82 -7.50
N PRO A 78 -5.32 -14.17 -7.80
CA PRO A 78 -5.47 -13.43 -9.06
C PRO A 78 -4.48 -12.26 -9.16
N ILE A 79 -4.06 -11.94 -10.39
CA ILE A 79 -3.28 -10.74 -10.70
C ILE A 79 -4.10 -9.50 -10.32
N ASN A 80 -3.44 -8.54 -9.66
CA ASN A 80 -4.03 -7.27 -9.30
C ASN A 80 -4.24 -6.41 -10.55
N ARG A 81 -5.44 -6.46 -11.16
CA ARG A 81 -5.74 -5.78 -12.43
C ARG A 81 -5.47 -4.26 -12.39
N PRO A 82 -5.88 -3.52 -11.35
CA PRO A 82 -5.61 -2.08 -11.30
C PRO A 82 -4.11 -1.75 -11.30
N ILE A 83 -3.29 -2.50 -10.57
CA ILE A 83 -1.82 -2.32 -10.61
C ILE A 83 -1.28 -2.75 -11.96
N ASN A 84 -1.74 -3.89 -12.50
CA ASN A 84 -1.29 -4.40 -13.79
C ASN A 84 -1.54 -3.38 -14.93
N GLN A 85 -2.67 -2.66 -14.89
CA GLN A 85 -2.97 -1.58 -15.82
C GLN A 85 -1.97 -0.41 -15.74
N MET A 86 -1.45 -0.10 -14.55
CA MET A 86 -0.45 0.96 -14.35
C MET A 86 0.94 0.59 -14.89
N ILE A 87 1.22 -0.71 -15.03
CA ILE A 87 2.53 -1.22 -15.44
C ILE A 87 2.53 -1.91 -16.80
N VAL A 88 1.44 -1.81 -17.56
CA VAL A 88 1.33 -2.40 -18.91
C VAL A 88 2.51 -1.98 -19.78
N GLY A 89 3.11 -2.96 -20.46
CA GLY A 89 4.24 -2.73 -21.37
C GLY A 89 5.58 -2.50 -20.66
N SER A 90 5.67 -2.77 -19.36
CA SER A 90 6.92 -2.73 -18.60
C SER A 90 7.34 -4.12 -18.08
N GLU A 91 8.64 -4.29 -17.84
CA GLU A 91 9.21 -5.48 -17.16
C GLU A 91 9.06 -5.40 -15.63
N ALA A 92 8.00 -4.77 -15.13
CA ALA A 92 7.75 -4.65 -13.70
C ALA A 92 7.16 -5.94 -13.12
N LYS A 93 7.36 -6.16 -11.82
CA LYS A 93 6.79 -7.29 -11.09
C LYS A 93 5.27 -7.23 -11.16
N GLN A 94 4.65 -8.37 -11.47
CA GLN A 94 3.20 -8.53 -11.33
C GLN A 94 2.80 -8.65 -9.86
N TRP A 95 1.88 -7.79 -9.43
CA TRP A 95 1.28 -7.85 -8.11
C TRP A 95 0.06 -8.77 -8.14
N HIS A 96 -0.10 -9.55 -7.08
CA HIS A 96 -1.18 -10.53 -6.92
C HIS A 96 -1.95 -10.25 -5.64
N ASP A 97 -3.23 -10.62 -5.62
CA ASP A 97 -4.17 -10.32 -4.55
C ASP A 97 -4.32 -8.81 -4.28
N MET A 98 -5.06 -8.44 -3.24
CA MET A 98 -5.27 -7.05 -2.86
C MET A 98 -4.00 -6.37 -2.36
N VAL A 99 -3.91 -5.08 -2.63
CA VAL A 99 -2.89 -4.19 -2.06
C VAL A 99 -3.59 -3.00 -1.41
N VAL A 100 -3.26 -2.72 -0.16
CA VAL A 100 -3.82 -1.60 0.60
C VAL A 100 -2.74 -0.57 0.86
N VAL A 101 -3.01 0.69 0.56
CA VAL A 101 -2.05 1.80 0.72
C VAL A 101 -2.55 2.79 1.75
N LEU A 102 -1.75 2.98 2.80
CA LEU A 102 -1.94 4.04 3.80
C LEU A 102 -0.95 5.17 3.58
N LYS A 103 -1.30 6.38 4.02
CA LYS A 103 -0.45 7.56 3.95
C LYS A 103 0.00 7.97 5.33
N PHE A 104 1.31 8.10 5.56
CA PHE A 104 1.79 8.61 6.84
C PHE A 104 1.43 10.09 7.04
N SER A 105 1.26 10.53 8.28
CA SER A 105 1.04 11.94 8.63
C SER A 105 2.30 12.80 8.57
N GLY A 106 3.45 12.20 8.28
CA GLY A 106 4.73 12.89 8.03
C GLY A 106 5.90 11.93 7.93
N SER A 107 7.09 12.47 7.63
CA SER A 107 8.34 11.71 7.43
C SER A 107 8.77 10.87 8.63
N ARG A 108 8.37 11.24 9.85
CA ARG A 108 8.62 10.48 11.07
C ARG A 108 7.76 9.21 11.20
N ARG A 109 6.74 9.03 10.35
CA ARG A 109 5.91 7.82 10.29
C ARG A 109 5.28 7.43 11.64
N ARG A 110 4.85 8.44 12.42
CA ARG A 110 4.25 8.25 13.76
C ARG A 110 2.72 8.17 13.76
N GLY A 111 2.11 8.23 12.58
CA GLY A 111 0.67 8.25 12.42
C GLY A 111 0.29 8.20 10.95
N TYR A 112 -1.00 8.05 10.68
CA TYR A 112 -1.55 8.11 9.34
C TYR A 112 -2.38 9.37 9.12
N SER A 113 -2.50 9.76 7.86
CA SER A 113 -3.44 10.75 7.35
C SER A 113 -4.30 10.12 6.26
N HIS A 114 -5.27 10.86 5.73
CA HIS A 114 -6.11 10.36 4.65
C HIS A 114 -5.30 10.24 3.35
N ALA A 115 -5.19 9.01 2.83
CA ALA A 115 -4.75 8.78 1.47
C ALA A 115 -5.85 9.20 0.48
N SER A 116 -5.43 9.56 -0.73
CA SER A 116 -6.30 10.06 -1.79
C SER A 116 -5.85 9.57 -3.15
N LEU A 117 -6.72 9.67 -4.17
CA LEU A 117 -6.33 9.30 -5.53
C LEU A 117 -5.24 10.23 -6.13
N ASN A 118 -4.92 11.35 -5.49
CA ASN A 118 -3.78 12.19 -5.88
C ASN A 118 -2.43 11.53 -5.56
N ASP A 119 -2.41 10.48 -4.74
CA ASP A 119 -1.20 9.72 -4.43
C ASP A 119 -0.91 8.65 -5.53
N LEU A 120 -1.80 8.47 -6.51
CA LEU A 120 -1.65 7.48 -7.59
C LEU A 120 -0.42 7.70 -8.50
N PRO A 121 -0.03 8.92 -8.90
CA PRO A 121 1.16 9.11 -9.73
C PRO A 121 2.45 8.62 -9.06
N ASP A 122 2.58 8.85 -7.74
CA ASP A 122 3.72 8.40 -6.96
C ASP A 122 3.71 6.86 -6.79
N LEU A 123 2.52 6.25 -6.63
CA LEU A 123 2.36 4.80 -6.60
C LEU A 123 2.65 4.14 -7.95
N ALA A 124 2.20 4.73 -9.06
CA ALA A 124 2.48 4.22 -10.40
C ALA A 124 3.99 4.22 -10.68
N ALA A 125 4.69 5.29 -10.30
CA ALA A 125 6.16 5.37 -10.40
C ALA A 125 6.83 4.24 -9.60
N TYR A 126 6.37 3.99 -8.37
CA TYR A 126 6.86 2.88 -7.55
C TYR A 126 6.62 1.51 -8.20
N PHE A 127 5.41 1.25 -8.69
CA PHE A 127 5.07 -0.03 -9.32
C PHE A 127 5.87 -0.28 -10.59
N LEU A 128 6.09 0.74 -11.43
CA LEU A 128 6.92 0.65 -12.65
C LEU A 128 8.39 0.34 -12.34
N ALA A 129 8.92 0.87 -11.23
CA ALA A 129 10.30 0.65 -10.80
C ALA A 129 10.52 -0.73 -10.13
N CYS A 130 9.45 -1.36 -9.63
CA CYS A 130 9.54 -2.64 -8.93
C CYS A 130 9.80 -3.79 -9.92
N LYS A 131 10.98 -4.41 -9.87
CA LYS A 131 11.34 -5.57 -10.70
C LYS A 131 11.07 -6.88 -9.98
N SER A 132 10.68 -7.91 -10.74
CA SER A 132 10.72 -9.29 -10.25
C SER A 132 12.19 -9.64 -10.01
N LYS A 133 12.50 -10.15 -8.81
CA LYS A 133 13.82 -10.75 -8.54
C LYS A 133 13.94 -12.11 -9.21
#